data_AF-A0A7S4UWW8-F1
#
_entry.id   AF-A0A7S4UWW8-F1
#
_cell.length_a   1.000
_cell.length_b   1.000
_cell.length_c   1.000
_cell.angle_alpha   90.00
_cell.angle_beta   90.00
_cell.angle_gamma   90.00
#
_symmetry.space_group_name_H-M   'P 1'
#
loop_
_entity.id
_entity.type
_entity.pdbx_description
1 polymer ?
#
loop_
_entity_poly.entity_id
_entity_poly.type
_entity_poly.pdbx_seq_one_letter_code
_entity_poly.pdbx_strand_id
1 'polypeptide(L)'
;GGIARASEMCQPERIPQFLTPSLNPLSGLMTFYSQDLVICESLLRFFRDYAELFVPMLTREQCLALFSASAELLKGYSAHHCSSRVIKHCVKSSAQADLEEEQSYNDVLCALQLLIHLGTKDFIDEIGRASC
;
A
#
# COMPACT_ATOMS: atom_id res chain seq x y z
N GLY A 1 17.05 3.47 8.15
CA GLY A 1 17.65 2.50 9.10
C GLY A 1 18.45 3.20 10.17
N GLY A 2 17.80 3.69 11.22
CA GLY A 2 18.51 4.29 12.35
C GLY A 2 18.18 3.53 13.62
N ILE A 3 19.06 2.62 14.06
CA ILE A 3 19.35 2.12 15.43
C ILE A 3 18.14 1.76 16.36
N ALA A 4 16.91 1.83 15.84
CA ALA A 4 15.64 1.92 16.53
C ALA A 4 14.57 1.03 15.86
N ARG A 5 14.92 -0.24 15.59
CA ARG A 5 13.94 -1.33 15.77
C ARG A 5 13.81 -1.66 17.28
N ALA A 6 14.10 -0.68 18.13
CA ALA A 6 14.60 -0.85 19.48
C ALA A 6 13.61 -1.60 20.35
N SER A 7 14.10 -2.69 20.95
CA SER A 7 13.45 -3.47 22.00
C SER A 7 12.12 -4.08 21.55
N GLU A 8 12.18 -5.32 21.05
CA GLU A 8 11.06 -6.27 20.91
C GLU A 8 9.74 -5.75 21.48
N MET A 9 8.85 -5.30 20.59
CA MET A 9 7.46 -5.08 20.96
C MET A 9 6.97 -6.34 21.67
N CYS A 10 6.46 -6.23 22.91
CA CYS A 10 6.13 -7.42 23.71
C CYS A 10 5.16 -8.39 22.99
N GLN A 11 4.40 -7.93 21.98
CA GLN A 11 3.55 -8.74 21.09
C GLN A 11 3.40 -8.04 19.72
N PRO A 12 4.32 -8.25 18.75
CA PRO A 12 4.25 -7.58 17.43
C PRO A 12 2.99 -7.96 16.63
N GLU A 13 2.38 -9.10 16.96
CA GLU A 13 1.14 -9.61 16.37
C GLU A 13 -0.11 -8.78 16.71
N ARG A 14 -0.08 -8.00 17.81
CA ARG A 14 -1.25 -7.19 18.22
C ARG A 14 -1.61 -6.13 17.19
N ILE A 15 -0.61 -5.53 16.55
CA ILE A 15 -0.86 -4.48 15.55
C ILE A 15 -1.61 -5.08 14.36
N PRO A 16 -1.15 -6.19 13.74
CA PRO A 16 -1.92 -6.87 12.73
C PRO A 16 -3.30 -7.33 13.15
N GLN A 17 -3.47 -7.85 14.37
CA GLN A 17 -4.78 -8.28 14.88
C GLN A 17 -5.78 -7.11 14.93
N PHE A 18 -5.32 -5.91 15.26
CA PHE A 18 -6.15 -4.72 15.31
C PHE A 18 -6.36 -4.06 13.94
N LEU A 19 -5.30 -3.94 13.13
CA LEU A 19 -5.33 -3.20 11.87
C LEU A 19 -5.87 -4.01 10.70
N THR A 20 -5.60 -5.32 10.61
CA THR A 20 -6.03 -6.15 9.47
C THR A 20 -7.55 -6.05 9.19
N PRO A 21 -8.44 -6.12 10.20
CA PRO A 21 -9.88 -5.97 9.97
C PRO A 21 -10.28 -4.61 9.38
N SER A 22 -9.46 -3.57 9.63
CA SER A 22 -9.70 -2.21 9.17
C SER A 22 -9.21 -1.95 7.74
N LEU A 23 -8.41 -2.86 7.17
CA LEU A 23 -7.85 -2.66 5.82
C LEU A 23 -8.94 -2.56 4.74
N ASN A 24 -10.00 -3.37 4.82
CA ASN A 24 -11.09 -3.31 3.85
C ASN A 24 -11.85 -1.96 3.88
N PRO A 25 -12.25 -1.43 5.05
CA PRO A 25 -12.79 -0.07 5.13
C PRO A 25 -11.81 0.99 4.61
N LEU A 26 -10.51 0.87 4.93
CA LEU A 26 -9.49 1.82 4.50
C LEU A 26 -9.27 1.81 2.99
N SER A 27 -9.30 0.64 2.33
CA SER A 27 -9.21 0.57 0.87
C SER A 27 -10.40 1.22 0.19
N GLY A 28 -11.61 1.10 0.77
CA GLY A 28 -12.81 1.76 0.29
C GLY A 28 -12.73 3.29 0.29
N LEU A 29 -11.93 3.89 1.20
CA LEU A 29 -11.74 5.35 1.24
C LEU A 29 -11.14 5.89 -0.06
N MET A 30 -10.36 5.10 -0.79
CA MET A 30 -9.78 5.48 -2.08
C MET A 30 -10.83 5.92 -3.10
N THR A 31 -12.03 5.29 -3.08
CA THR A 31 -13.11 5.65 -4.00
C THR A 31 -13.73 7.00 -3.63
N PHE A 32 -13.90 7.27 -2.33
CA PHE A 32 -14.51 8.51 -1.83
C PHE A 32 -13.59 9.72 -1.93
N TYR A 33 -12.29 9.51 -1.72
CA TYR A 33 -11.27 10.56 -1.71
C TYR A 33 -10.41 10.60 -2.97
N SER A 34 -10.87 9.99 -4.07
CA SER A 34 -10.14 9.91 -5.35
C SER A 34 -9.71 11.24 -5.97
N GLN A 35 -10.22 12.37 -5.50
CA GLN A 35 -9.81 13.70 -5.96
C GLN A 35 -8.76 14.35 -5.06
N ASP A 36 -8.59 13.84 -3.84
CA ASP A 36 -7.61 14.32 -2.87
C ASP A 36 -6.35 13.46 -2.96
N LEU A 37 -5.36 13.96 -3.71
CA LEU A 37 -4.11 13.26 -3.97
C LEU A 37 -3.33 12.96 -2.69
N VAL A 38 -3.42 13.82 -1.66
CA VAL A 38 -2.72 13.64 -0.40
C VAL A 38 -3.28 12.44 0.36
N ILE A 39 -4.62 12.28 0.34
CA ILE A 39 -5.27 11.12 0.95
C ILE A 39 -4.96 9.85 0.16
N CYS A 40 -5.03 9.89 -1.17
CA CYS A 40 -4.67 8.75 -2.03
C CYS A 40 -3.24 8.26 -1.76
N GLU A 41 -2.27 9.18 -1.74
CA GLU A 41 -0.86 8.90 -1.44
C GLU A 41 -0.71 8.32 -0.03
N SER A 42 -1.38 8.92 0.97
CA SER A 42 -1.32 8.45 2.36
C SER A 42 -1.86 7.03 2.51
N LEU A 43 -2.94 6.69 1.82
CA LEU A 43 -3.49 5.33 1.81
C LEU A 43 -2.53 4.34 1.14
N LEU A 44 -1.95 4.69 -0.02
CA LEU A 44 -0.96 3.85 -0.69
C LEU A 44 0.27 3.60 0.19
N ARG A 45 0.79 4.66 0.83
CA ARG A 45 1.92 4.57 1.76
C ARG A 45 1.59 3.68 2.94
N PHE A 46 0.42 3.87 3.57
CA PHE A 46 0.01 3.06 4.71
C PHE A 46 -0.02 1.57 4.37
N PHE A 47 -0.62 1.18 3.23
CA PHE A 47 -0.67 -0.22 2.81
C PHE A 47 0.72 -0.78 2.51
N ARG A 48 1.58 0.00 1.84
CA ARG A 48 2.96 -0.37 1.52
C ARG A 48 3.80 -0.58 2.79
N ASP A 49 3.72 0.34 3.74
CA ASP A 49 4.43 0.26 5.03
C ASP A 49 3.89 -0.91 5.88
N TYR A 50 2.57 -1.11 5.90
CA TYR A 50 1.94 -2.24 6.59
C TYR A 50 2.41 -3.57 6.01
N ALA A 51 2.45 -3.68 4.69
CA ALA A 51 2.92 -4.89 4.01
C ALA A 51 4.41 -5.15 4.30
N GLU A 52 5.25 -4.12 4.21
CA GLU A 52 6.69 -4.22 4.50
C GLU A 52 6.95 -4.72 5.93
N LEU A 53 6.22 -4.18 6.91
CA LEU A 53 6.46 -4.46 8.32
C LEU A 53 5.88 -5.79 8.79
N PHE A 54 4.69 -6.17 8.30
CA PHE A 54 3.90 -7.23 8.93
C PHE A 54 3.74 -8.49 8.08
N VAL A 55 3.89 -8.46 6.75
CA VAL A 55 3.69 -9.64 5.88
C VAL A 55 4.36 -10.93 6.40
N PRO A 56 5.62 -10.90 6.90
CA PRO A 56 6.29 -12.11 7.40
C PRO A 56 5.61 -12.77 8.61
N MET A 57 4.84 -12.02 9.42
CA MET A 57 4.19 -12.52 10.64
C MET A 57 2.67 -12.72 10.51
N LEU A 58 2.09 -12.30 9.39
CA LEU A 58 0.64 -12.44 9.17
C LEU A 58 0.23 -13.90 8.96
N THR A 59 -0.91 -14.27 9.55
CA THR A 59 -1.55 -15.57 9.25
C THR A 59 -2.07 -15.61 7.81
N ARG A 60 -2.39 -16.81 7.31
CA ARG A 60 -2.99 -16.97 5.97
C ARG A 60 -4.24 -16.11 5.77
N GLU A 61 -5.12 -16.08 6.76
CA GLU A 61 -6.36 -15.29 6.70
C GLU A 61 -6.09 -13.79 6.68
N GLN A 62 -5.14 -13.33 7.49
CA GLN A 62 -4.73 -11.93 7.49
C GLN A 62 -4.08 -11.50 6.17
N CYS A 63 -3.35 -12.42 5.52
CA CYS A 63 -2.76 -12.15 4.21
C CYS A 63 -3.81 -12.08 3.12
N LEU A 64 -4.80 -12.97 3.13
CA LEU A 64 -5.93 -12.87 2.20
C LEU A 64 -6.67 -11.55 2.37
N ALA A 65 -6.88 -11.09 3.60
CA ALA A 65 -7.46 -9.78 3.88
C ALA A 65 -6.60 -8.63 3.34
N LEU A 66 -5.29 -8.65 3.59
CA LEU A 66 -4.35 -7.66 3.06
C LEU A 66 -4.31 -7.67 1.52
N PHE A 67 -4.27 -8.84 0.88
CA PHE A 67 -4.24 -8.99 -0.57
C PHE A 67 -5.53 -8.46 -1.20
N SER A 68 -6.69 -8.84 -0.64
CA SER A 68 -7.99 -8.37 -1.13
C SER A 68 -8.13 -6.86 -0.96
N ALA A 69 -7.78 -6.32 0.21
CA ALA A 69 -7.86 -4.89 0.46
C ALA A 69 -6.88 -4.10 -0.44
N SER A 70 -5.66 -4.60 -0.63
CA SER A 70 -4.67 -3.99 -1.53
C SER A 70 -5.13 -4.01 -2.99
N ALA A 71 -5.75 -5.10 -3.44
CA ALA A 71 -6.28 -5.20 -4.79
C ALA A 71 -7.40 -4.17 -5.03
N GLU A 72 -8.33 -4.03 -4.08
CA GLU A 72 -9.39 -3.01 -4.16
C GLU A 72 -8.81 -1.58 -4.09
N LEU A 73 -7.82 -1.34 -3.24
CA LEU A 73 -7.12 -0.05 -3.15
C LEU A 73 -6.49 0.34 -4.50
N LEU A 74 -5.70 -0.55 -5.09
CA LEU A 74 -4.99 -0.32 -6.36
C LEU A 74 -5.96 -0.19 -7.53
N LYS A 75 -7.05 -0.97 -7.53
CA LYS A 75 -8.14 -0.84 -8.50
C LYS A 75 -8.83 0.51 -8.39
N GLY A 76 -9.14 0.95 -7.17
CA GLY A 76 -9.70 2.28 -6.90
C GLY A 76 -8.77 3.38 -7.42
N TYR A 77 -7.49 3.33 -7.05
CA TYR A 77 -6.51 4.31 -7.50
C TYR A 77 -6.38 4.34 -9.04
N SER A 78 -6.21 3.18 -9.68
CA SER A 78 -6.02 3.11 -11.13
C SER A 78 -7.24 3.57 -11.93
N ALA A 79 -8.45 3.30 -11.46
CA ALA A 79 -9.69 3.75 -12.12
C ALA A 79 -9.79 5.28 -12.22
N HIS A 80 -9.26 6.01 -11.23
CA HIS A 80 -9.35 7.47 -11.16
C HIS A 80 -8.11 8.18 -11.72
N HIS A 81 -6.91 7.60 -11.58
CA HIS A 81 -5.65 8.29 -11.86
C HIS A 81 -4.91 7.78 -13.12
N CYS A 82 -5.25 6.61 -13.66
CA CYS A 82 -4.62 6.11 -14.89
C CYS A 82 -5.34 6.58 -16.17
N SER A 83 -6.67 6.77 -16.13
CA SER A 83 -7.46 7.19 -17.30
C SER A 83 -7.43 8.70 -17.58
N SER A 84 -7.09 9.52 -16.58
CA SER A 84 -7.18 11.00 -16.66
C SER A 84 -5.95 11.69 -17.27
N ARG A 85 -4.91 10.92 -17.64
CA ARG A 85 -3.58 11.44 -18.04
C ARG A 85 -3.54 12.13 -19.41
N VAL A 86 -4.46 11.82 -20.32
CA VAL A 86 -4.33 12.26 -21.73
C VAL A 86 -4.77 13.72 -21.96
N ILE A 87 -5.56 14.33 -21.06
CA ILE A 87 -6.25 15.62 -21.36
C ILE A 87 -5.84 16.78 -20.43
N LYS A 88 -5.23 16.53 -19.27
CA LYS A 88 -5.01 17.59 -18.25
C LYS A 88 -3.77 18.46 -18.45
N HIS A 89 -2.87 18.09 -19.36
CA HIS A 89 -1.60 18.81 -19.58
C HIS A 89 -1.78 20.21 -20.22
N CYS A 90 -2.98 20.59 -20.64
CA CYS A 90 -3.20 21.82 -21.39
C CYS A 90 -3.66 23.04 -20.55
N VAL A 91 -3.94 22.89 -19.25
CA VAL A 91 -4.68 23.95 -18.49
C VAL A 91 -4.02 24.39 -17.17
N LYS A 92 -3.01 23.67 -16.64
CA LYS A 92 -2.36 24.02 -15.36
C LYS A 92 -1.04 24.79 -15.57
N SER A 93 -0.68 25.67 -14.64
CA SER A 93 0.63 26.33 -14.66
C SER A 93 1.74 25.27 -14.56
N SER A 94 2.89 25.51 -15.18
CA SER A 94 3.96 24.50 -15.31
C SER A 94 4.38 23.91 -13.96
N ALA A 95 4.54 24.74 -12.92
CA ALA A 95 4.94 24.28 -11.59
C ALA A 95 3.90 23.37 -10.90
N GLN A 96 2.60 23.58 -11.14
CA GLN A 96 1.55 22.73 -10.57
C GLN A 96 1.45 21.38 -11.31
N ALA A 97 1.74 21.38 -12.60
CA ALA A 97 1.82 20.16 -13.40
C ALA A 97 3.01 19.29 -12.96
N ASP A 98 4.17 19.91 -12.71
CA ASP A 98 5.37 19.22 -12.25
C ASP A 98 5.16 18.52 -10.89
N LEU A 99 4.51 19.21 -9.93
CA LEU A 99 4.19 18.64 -8.62
C LEU A 99 3.21 17.46 -8.69
N GLU A 100 2.21 17.53 -9.57
CA GLU A 100 1.26 16.44 -9.78
C GLU A 100 1.91 15.23 -10.48
N GLU A 101 2.86 15.48 -11.38
CA GLU A 101 3.65 14.42 -12.02
C GLU A 101 4.54 13.72 -11.00
N GLU A 102 5.25 14.46 -10.15
CA GLU A 102 6.08 13.91 -9.07
C GLU A 102 5.24 13.07 -8.10
N GLN A 103 4.06 13.57 -7.71
CA GLN A 103 3.15 12.83 -6.83
C GLN A 103 2.66 11.54 -7.50
N SER A 104 2.26 11.60 -8.77
CA SER A 104 1.87 10.43 -9.56
C SER A 104 3.02 9.41 -9.67
N TYR A 105 4.26 9.86 -9.86
CA TYR A 105 5.43 8.99 -9.88
C TYR A 105 5.62 8.28 -8.54
N ASN A 106 5.54 9.03 -7.44
CA ASN A 106 5.66 8.49 -6.09
C ASN A 106 4.54 7.48 -5.76
N ASP A 107 3.32 7.75 -6.19
CA ASP A 107 2.18 6.83 -6.01
C ASP A 107 2.39 5.51 -6.76
N VAL A 108 2.88 5.57 -8.01
CA VAL A 108 3.19 4.38 -8.79
C VAL A 108 4.33 3.59 -8.15
N LEU A 109 5.39 4.26 -7.70
CA LEU A 109 6.49 3.62 -6.98
C LEU A 109 5.98 2.92 -5.71
N CYS A 110 5.08 3.57 -4.97
CA CYS A 110 4.46 3.02 -3.76
C CYS A 110 3.62 1.78 -4.07
N ALA A 111 2.83 1.80 -5.14
CA ALA A 111 2.06 0.66 -5.60
C ALA A 111 2.96 -0.53 -6.01
N LEU A 112 4.07 -0.27 -6.70
CA LEU A 112 5.03 -1.31 -7.06
C LEU A 112 5.70 -1.93 -5.83
N GLN A 113 6.11 -1.11 -4.87
CA GLN A 113 6.68 -1.58 -3.59
C GLN A 113 5.68 -2.45 -2.83
N LEU A 114 4.42 -2.02 -2.75
CA LEU A 114 3.36 -2.82 -2.15
C LEU A 114 3.27 -4.19 -2.83
N LEU A 115 3.18 -4.26 -4.15
CA LEU A 115 3.11 -5.53 -4.89
C LEU A 115 4.32 -6.43 -4.62
N ILE A 116 5.52 -5.85 -4.53
CA ILE A 116 6.74 -6.58 -4.15
C ILE A 116 6.59 -7.18 -2.76
N HIS A 117 6.18 -6.39 -1.76
CA HIS A 117 5.98 -6.90 -0.40
C HIS A 117 4.92 -8.00 -0.35
N LEU A 118 3.80 -7.87 -1.08
CA LEU A 118 2.79 -8.92 -1.15
C LEU A 118 3.34 -10.21 -1.76
N GLY A 119 4.14 -10.11 -2.83
CA GLY A 119 4.80 -11.24 -3.48
C GLY A 119 5.88 -11.92 -2.64
N THR A 120 6.50 -11.22 -1.68
CA THR A 120 7.52 -11.84 -0.81
C THR A 120 6.97 -12.91 0.13
N LYS A 121 5.66 -12.92 0.44
CA LYS A 121 5.10 -13.94 1.33
C LYS A 121 5.20 -15.35 0.77
N ASP A 122 4.89 -15.52 -0.51
CA ASP A 122 4.91 -16.85 -1.15
C ASP A 122 6.32 -17.47 -1.09
N PHE A 123 7.37 -16.65 -1.22
CA PHE A 123 8.76 -17.08 -1.04
C PHE A 123 9.10 -17.46 0.41
N ILE A 124 8.59 -16.73 1.40
CA ILE A 124 8.85 -17.01 2.82
C ILE A 124 8.18 -18.33 3.23
N ASP A 125 6.94 -18.57 2.79
CA ASP A 125 6.20 -19.79 3.11
C ASP A 125 6.81 -21.03 2.43
N GLU A 126 7.42 -20.90 1.24
CA GLU A 126 8.18 -21.99 0.60
C GLU A 126 9.49 -22.32 1.34
N ILE A 127 10.25 -21.31 1.77
CA ILE A 127 11.50 -21.51 2.53
C ILE A 127 11.20 -22.14 3.91
N GLY A 128 10.10 -21.73 4.56
CA GLY A 128 9.66 -22.31 5.83
C GLY A 128 9.28 -23.80 5.73
N ARG A 129 8.77 -24.23 4.57
CA ARG A 129 8.48 -25.66 4.30
C ARG A 129 9.70 -26.47 3.86
N ALA A 130 10.65 -25.84 3.18
CA ALA A 130 11.90 -26.50 2.75
C ALA A 130 12.89 -26.74 3.91
N SER A 131 12.64 -26.16 5.08
CA SER A 131 13.48 -26.27 6.28
C SER A 131 12.94 -27.27 7.32
N CYS A 132 11.98 -28.14 6.95
CA CYS A 132 11.45 -29.23 7.78
C CYS A 132 11.71 -30.60 7.13
#